data_AF-A0A9D5ZM86-F1
#
_entry.id   AF-A0A9D5ZM86-F1
#
_cell.length_a   1.000
_cell.length_b   1.000
_cell.length_c   1.000
_cell.angle_alpha   90.00
_cell.angle_beta   90.00
_cell.angle_gamma   90.00
#
_symmetry.space_group_name_H-M   'P 1'
#
loop_
_entity.id
_entity.type
_entity.pdbx_description
1 polymer ?
#
loop_
_entity_poly.entity_id
_entity_poly.type
_entity_poly.pdbx_seq_one_letter_code
_entity_poly.pdbx_strand_id
1 'polypeptide(L)'
;MIKKKVKSSKKVTTKVTKKKIASKSVKKNFHNYQIENAKTIQDCEEIAIVDAYDEYEQAAGWFTCLEEVFCDCNEVLFMGEVVQFKYFDQGETSVTAVIGKKGKTAKVSLESIESIELIKPSRLQALWHKAYLEYHS
;
A
#
# COMPACT_ATOMS: atom_id res chain seq x y z
N MET A 1 52.06 19.88 44.44
CA MET A 1 52.14 18.70 43.55
C MET A 1 51.47 17.50 44.22
N ILE A 2 50.24 17.11 43.85
CA ILE A 2 49.72 15.74 44.08
C ILE A 2 48.76 15.40 42.93
N LYS A 3 49.13 14.38 42.14
CA LYS A 3 48.32 13.76 41.06
C LYS A 3 47.28 12.82 41.67
N LYS A 4 46.01 12.86 41.25
CA LYS A 4 45.09 11.70 41.37
C LYS A 4 44.15 11.54 40.16
N LYS A 5 44.53 10.56 39.33
CA LYS A 5 43.75 9.57 38.55
C LYS A 5 42.33 9.93 38.09
N VAL A 6 42.22 10.14 36.79
CA VAL A 6 41.01 9.94 35.98
C VAL A 6 40.64 8.45 35.99
N LYS A 7 39.43 8.11 36.44
CA LYS A 7 38.83 6.78 36.24
C LYS A 7 37.81 6.86 35.11
N SER A 8 38.11 6.10 34.06
CA SER A 8 37.20 5.72 32.98
C SER A 8 35.92 5.08 33.52
N SER A 9 34.78 5.41 32.92
CA SER A 9 33.57 4.59 32.97
C SER A 9 32.91 4.59 31.60
N LYS A 10 33.08 3.46 30.91
CA LYS A 10 32.48 3.09 29.63
C LYS A 10 31.10 2.45 29.91
N LYS A 11 30.20 2.60 28.92
CA LYS A 11 28.85 1.99 28.78
C LYS A 11 27.80 2.64 29.69
N VAL A 12 26.61 3.01 29.23
CA VAL A 12 25.64 2.24 28.44
C VAL A 12 24.70 3.23 27.75
N THR A 13 24.39 3.03 26.46
CA THR A 13 23.04 3.22 25.85
C THR A 13 23.13 3.05 24.33
N THR A 14 23.14 1.81 23.86
CA THR A 14 22.98 1.50 22.43
C THR A 14 22.23 0.17 22.29
N LYS A 15 20.99 0.11 22.77
CA LYS A 15 20.14 -1.09 22.63
C LYS A 15 18.66 -0.83 22.32
N VAL A 16 18.23 0.41 22.04
CA VAL A 16 16.81 0.70 21.79
C VAL A 16 16.47 0.80 20.28
N THR A 17 17.44 1.09 19.41
CA THR A 17 17.15 1.37 17.98
C THR A 17 17.06 0.13 17.08
N LYS A 18 17.76 -0.99 17.40
CA LYS A 18 17.76 -2.18 16.52
C LYS A 18 16.49 -3.03 16.57
N LYS A 19 15.79 -3.07 17.72
CA LYS A 19 14.57 -3.89 17.88
C LYS A 19 13.37 -3.31 17.12
N LYS A 20 13.26 -1.97 17.06
CA LYS A 20 12.15 -1.24 16.41
C LYS A 20 12.20 -1.28 14.88
N ILE A 21 13.42 -1.32 14.31
CA ILE A 21 13.63 -1.43 12.86
C ILE A 21 13.35 -2.88 12.39
N ALA A 22 13.83 -3.88 13.14
CA ALA A 22 13.57 -5.29 12.84
C ALA A 22 12.06 -5.61 12.91
N SER A 23 11.33 -5.09 13.91
CA SER A 23 9.89 -5.33 14.02
C SER A 23 9.07 -4.70 12.91
N LYS A 24 9.45 -3.50 12.41
CA LYS A 24 8.77 -2.86 11.28
C LYS A 24 9.01 -3.62 9.97
N SER A 25 10.24 -4.06 9.73
CA SER A 25 10.58 -4.83 8.53
C SER A 25 9.88 -6.20 8.51
N VAL A 26 9.80 -6.87 9.65
CA VAL A 26 9.08 -8.16 9.77
C VAL A 26 7.57 -7.98 9.60
N LYS A 27 6.98 -6.92 10.17
CA LYS A 27 5.55 -6.61 9.98
C LYS A 27 5.21 -6.29 8.53
N LYS A 28 6.04 -5.48 7.84
CA LYS A 28 5.85 -5.19 6.42
C LYS A 28 5.92 -6.47 5.58
N ASN A 29 6.92 -7.31 5.81
CA ASN A 29 7.06 -8.58 5.09
C ASN A 29 5.90 -9.54 5.34
N PHE A 30 5.32 -9.55 6.55
CA PHE A 30 4.16 -10.37 6.88
C PHE A 30 2.87 -9.83 6.25
N HIS A 31 2.68 -8.51 6.25
CA HIS A 31 1.53 -7.87 5.62
C HIS A 31 1.56 -8.07 4.09
N ASN A 32 2.72 -7.88 3.45
CA ASN A 32 2.89 -8.14 2.01
C ASN A 32 2.63 -9.62 1.69
N TYR A 33 3.06 -10.55 2.56
CA TYR A 33 2.72 -11.97 2.41
C TYR A 33 1.21 -12.21 2.47
N GLN A 34 0.47 -11.56 3.38
CA GLN A 34 -0.99 -11.69 3.42
C GLN A 34 -1.62 -11.15 2.13
N ILE A 35 -1.18 -9.98 1.67
CA ILE A 35 -1.66 -9.35 0.44
C ILE A 35 -1.49 -10.30 -0.76
N GLU A 36 -0.30 -10.86 -0.94
CA GLU A 36 0.03 -11.76 -2.05
C GLU A 36 -0.71 -13.11 -2.00
N ASN A 37 -1.15 -13.53 -0.80
CA ASN A 37 -1.82 -14.81 -0.58
C ASN A 37 -3.33 -14.71 -0.41
N ALA A 38 -3.93 -13.54 -0.62
CA ALA A 38 -5.37 -13.37 -0.64
C ALA A 38 -6.00 -14.26 -1.73
N LYS A 39 -7.06 -15.01 -1.37
CA LYS A 39 -7.73 -15.97 -2.27
C LYS A 39 -9.17 -15.60 -2.56
N THR A 40 -9.80 -14.88 -1.64
CA THR A 40 -11.19 -14.47 -1.70
C THR A 40 -11.32 -12.95 -1.59
N ILE A 41 -12.48 -12.42 -1.98
CA ILE A 41 -12.80 -10.99 -1.81
C ILE A 41 -12.78 -10.62 -0.34
N GLN A 42 -13.36 -11.48 0.49
CA GLN A 42 -13.37 -11.30 1.95
C GLN A 42 -11.95 -11.26 2.53
N ASP A 43 -11.01 -12.08 2.03
CA ASP A 43 -9.60 -12.00 2.45
C ASP A 43 -9.03 -10.61 2.16
N CYS A 44 -9.28 -10.07 0.96
CA CYS A 44 -8.80 -8.74 0.58
C CYS A 44 -9.37 -7.64 1.49
N GLU A 45 -10.68 -7.68 1.77
CA GLU A 45 -11.33 -6.74 2.68
C GLU A 45 -10.74 -6.83 4.09
N GLU A 46 -10.67 -8.03 4.68
CA GLU A 46 -10.15 -8.26 6.03
C GLU A 46 -8.70 -7.80 6.17
N ILE A 47 -7.88 -7.98 5.12
CA ILE A 47 -6.50 -7.49 5.08
C ILE A 47 -6.46 -5.98 4.95
N ALA A 48 -7.29 -5.38 4.09
CA ALA A 48 -7.29 -3.94 3.83
C ALA A 48 -7.73 -3.13 5.04
N ILE A 49 -8.72 -3.61 5.80
CA ILE A 49 -9.26 -2.89 6.95
C ILE A 49 -8.71 -3.40 8.28
N VAL A 50 -7.65 -4.23 8.24
CA VAL A 50 -7.04 -4.77 9.46
C VAL A 50 -6.59 -3.63 10.37
N ASP A 51 -6.99 -3.70 11.63
CA ASP A 51 -6.71 -2.69 12.65
C ASP A 51 -7.22 -1.26 12.33
N ALA A 52 -8.15 -1.09 11.38
CA ALA A 52 -8.79 0.19 11.09
C ALA A 52 -9.98 0.47 12.02
N TYR A 53 -10.01 1.65 12.62
CA TYR A 53 -11.05 2.10 13.56
C TYR A 53 -12.09 3.03 12.92
N ASP A 54 -11.74 3.68 11.81
CA ASP A 54 -12.61 4.61 11.09
C ASP A 54 -12.43 4.53 9.56
N GLU A 55 -13.29 5.23 8.82
CA GLU A 55 -13.29 5.25 7.34
C GLU A 55 -11.99 5.80 6.74
N TYR A 56 -11.30 6.70 7.45
CA TYR A 56 -10.02 7.25 7.00
C TYR A 56 -8.92 6.21 7.08
N GLU A 57 -8.85 5.47 8.18
CA GLU A 57 -7.91 4.35 8.35
C GLU A 57 -8.22 3.20 7.39
N GLN A 58 -9.50 2.93 7.11
CA GLN A 58 -9.90 1.95 6.10
C GLN A 58 -9.41 2.36 4.70
N ALA A 59 -9.60 3.63 4.31
CA ALA A 59 -9.10 4.16 3.04
C ALA A 59 -7.56 4.08 2.95
N ALA A 60 -6.85 4.33 4.05
CA ALA A 60 -5.39 4.20 4.12
C ALA A 60 -4.91 2.74 3.94
N GLY A 61 -5.65 1.79 4.52
CA GLY A 61 -5.37 0.37 4.40
C GLY A 61 -5.61 -0.15 2.98
N TRP A 62 -6.73 0.23 2.37
CA TRP A 62 -6.99 -0.02 0.94
C TRP A 62 -5.93 0.58 0.04
N PHE A 63 -5.56 1.84 0.25
CA PHE A 63 -4.51 2.52 -0.50
C PHE A 63 -3.19 1.74 -0.45
N THR A 64 -2.78 1.31 0.76
CA THR A 64 -1.54 0.55 0.96
C THR A 64 -1.56 -0.78 0.22
N CYS A 65 -2.67 -1.52 0.30
CA CYS A 65 -2.79 -2.82 -0.38
C CYS A 65 -2.80 -2.67 -1.89
N LEU A 66 -3.53 -1.68 -2.42
CA LEU A 66 -3.61 -1.41 -3.85
C LEU A 66 -2.24 -0.97 -4.42
N GLU A 67 -1.52 -0.05 -3.75
CA GLU A 67 -0.17 0.34 -4.18
C GLU A 67 0.79 -0.86 -4.22
N GLU A 68 0.70 -1.78 -3.28
CA GLU A 68 1.56 -2.98 -3.28
C GLU A 68 1.18 -3.95 -4.41
N VAL A 69 -0.12 -4.23 -4.60
CA VAL A 69 -0.62 -5.19 -5.61
C VAL A 69 -0.40 -4.69 -7.04
N PHE A 70 -0.47 -3.38 -7.25
CA PHE A 70 -0.35 -2.75 -8.56
C PHE A 70 0.96 -1.96 -8.74
N CYS A 71 1.98 -2.24 -7.92
CA CYS A 71 3.26 -1.52 -7.98
C CYS A 71 3.94 -1.55 -9.36
N ASP A 72 3.73 -2.63 -10.12
CA ASP A 72 4.29 -2.82 -11.47
C ASP A 72 3.32 -2.44 -12.60
N CYS A 73 2.11 -1.96 -12.25
CA CYS A 73 1.13 -1.52 -13.23
C CYS A 73 1.55 -0.17 -13.83
N ASN A 74 1.56 -0.08 -15.17
CA ASN A 74 1.95 1.14 -15.89
C ASN A 74 0.84 1.67 -16.81
N GLU A 75 -0.18 0.88 -17.12
CA GLU A 75 -1.20 1.18 -18.11
C GLU A 75 -2.56 0.60 -17.69
N VAL A 76 -3.63 1.36 -17.92
CA VAL A 76 -5.01 0.96 -17.59
C VAL A 76 -5.95 1.28 -18.74
N LEU A 77 -7.07 0.56 -18.80
CA LEU A 77 -8.16 0.84 -19.74
C LEU A 77 -9.13 1.83 -19.11
N PHE A 78 -9.24 3.01 -19.71
CA PHE A 78 -10.16 4.06 -19.27
C PHE A 78 -10.97 4.56 -20.46
N MET A 79 -12.31 4.42 -20.38
CA MET A 79 -13.25 4.83 -21.44
C MET A 79 -12.89 4.27 -22.82
N GLY A 80 -12.56 2.98 -22.91
CA GLY A 80 -12.15 2.33 -24.16
C GLY A 80 -10.75 2.70 -24.66
N GLU A 81 -9.95 3.47 -23.91
CA GLU A 81 -8.61 3.89 -24.31
C GLU A 81 -7.54 3.42 -23.33
N VAL A 82 -6.38 3.01 -23.87
CA VAL A 82 -5.18 2.76 -23.07
C VAL A 82 -4.58 4.09 -22.62
N VAL A 83 -4.46 4.24 -21.30
CA VAL A 83 -3.85 5.43 -20.67
C VAL A 83 -2.77 5.01 -19.70
N GLN A 84 -1.81 5.92 -19.46
CA GLN A 84 -0.75 5.68 -18.49
C GLN A 84 -1.35 5.66 -17.08
N PHE A 85 -1.07 4.62 -16.31
CA PHE A 85 -1.28 4.62 -14.87
C PHE A 85 -0.07 5.24 -14.19
N LYS A 86 -0.30 6.11 -13.20
CA LYS A 86 0.78 6.80 -12.51
C LYS A 86 0.95 6.30 -11.08
N TYR A 87 -0.12 6.33 -10.29
CA TYR A 87 -0.15 5.97 -8.88
C TYR A 87 -1.59 6.01 -8.37
N PHE A 88 -1.84 5.43 -7.21
CA PHE A 88 -3.07 5.68 -6.46
C PHE A 88 -2.97 6.93 -5.59
N ASP A 89 -4.09 7.62 -5.43
CA ASP A 89 -4.22 8.80 -4.57
C ASP A 89 -5.26 8.49 -3.49
N GLN A 90 -4.82 8.55 -2.24
CA GLN A 90 -5.67 8.40 -1.07
C GLN A 90 -6.45 9.71 -0.85
N GLY A 91 -7.76 9.65 -1.04
CA GLY A 91 -8.70 10.68 -0.59
C GLY A 91 -9.00 10.56 0.90
N GLU A 92 -10.00 11.29 1.39
CA GLU A 92 -10.38 11.24 2.81
C GLU A 92 -10.98 9.89 3.21
N THR A 93 -11.85 9.33 2.37
CA THR A 93 -12.57 8.07 2.65
C THR A 93 -12.57 7.12 1.46
N SER A 94 -11.74 7.36 0.45
CA SER A 94 -11.65 6.53 -0.75
C SER A 94 -10.27 6.59 -1.39
N VAL A 95 -10.00 5.64 -2.27
CA VAL A 95 -8.82 5.59 -3.14
C VAL A 95 -9.24 5.97 -4.56
N THR A 96 -8.43 6.79 -5.22
CA THR A 96 -8.59 7.12 -6.63
C THR A 96 -7.34 6.72 -7.40
N ALA A 97 -7.46 6.50 -8.70
CA ALA A 97 -6.33 6.27 -9.57
C ALA A 97 -5.94 7.58 -10.28
N VAL A 98 -4.64 7.85 -10.37
CA VAL A 98 -4.12 8.95 -11.18
C VAL A 98 -3.67 8.41 -12.52
N ILE A 99 -4.35 8.84 -13.58
CA ILE A 99 -4.07 8.44 -14.95
C ILE A 99 -3.49 9.60 -15.75
N GLY A 100 -2.75 9.28 -16.82
CA GLY A 100 -2.07 10.22 -17.69
C GLY A 100 -2.29 9.96 -19.17
N LYS A 101 -2.52 11.03 -19.94
CA LYS A 101 -2.57 10.98 -21.40
C LYS A 101 -2.09 12.28 -22.01
N LYS A 102 -1.14 12.21 -22.96
CA LYS A 102 -0.62 13.36 -23.73
C LYS A 102 -0.20 14.55 -22.85
N GLY A 103 0.50 14.28 -21.76
CA GLY A 103 0.99 15.30 -20.82
C GLY A 103 -0.07 15.86 -19.84
N LYS A 104 -1.32 15.42 -19.93
CA LYS A 104 -2.37 15.74 -18.95
C LYS A 104 -2.57 14.58 -17.96
N THR A 105 -3.01 14.91 -16.76
CA THR A 105 -3.35 13.94 -15.70
C THR A 105 -4.77 14.15 -15.20
N ALA A 106 -5.42 13.06 -14.80
CA ALA A 106 -6.73 13.09 -14.15
C ALA A 106 -6.76 12.12 -12.97
N LYS A 107 -7.52 12.49 -11.94
CA LYS A 107 -7.92 11.57 -10.86
C LYS A 107 -9.24 10.93 -11.27
N VAL A 108 -9.32 9.61 -11.21
CA VAL A 108 -10.52 8.85 -11.59
C VAL A 108 -10.85 7.84 -10.51
N SER A 109 -12.14 7.56 -10.32
CA SER A 109 -12.56 6.46 -9.44
C SER A 109 -12.10 5.13 -10.01
N LEU A 110 -11.83 4.15 -9.15
CA LEU A 110 -11.46 2.79 -9.60
C LEU A 110 -12.62 2.09 -10.34
N GLU A 111 -13.86 2.49 -10.08
CA GLU A 111 -15.06 2.04 -10.82
C GLU A 111 -15.03 2.48 -12.29
N SER A 112 -14.43 3.63 -12.58
CA SER A 112 -14.31 4.14 -13.94
C SER A 112 -13.19 3.46 -14.73
N ILE A 113 -12.35 2.65 -14.07
CA ILE A 113 -11.31 1.88 -14.73
C ILE A 113 -11.89 0.53 -15.13
N GLU A 114 -12.03 0.32 -16.43
CA GLU A 114 -12.57 -0.91 -17.01
C GLU A 114 -11.64 -2.11 -16.76
N SER A 115 -10.33 -1.85 -16.74
CA SER A 115 -9.33 -2.84 -16.36
C SER A 115 -8.04 -2.16 -15.91
N ILE A 116 -7.56 -2.52 -14.72
CA ILE A 116 -6.30 -1.98 -14.19
C ILE A 116 -5.06 -2.62 -14.86
N GLU A 117 -5.22 -3.56 -15.80
CA GLU A 117 -4.11 -4.00 -16.65
C GLU A 117 -4.66 -4.55 -17.96
N LEU A 118 -4.32 -3.90 -19.07
CA LEU A 118 -5.00 -4.08 -20.35
C LEU A 118 -4.78 -5.42 -21.06
N ILE A 119 -3.78 -6.21 -20.68
CA ILE A 119 -3.40 -7.38 -21.50
C ILE A 119 -3.68 -8.71 -20.78
N LYS A 120 -3.63 -8.72 -19.44
CA LYS A 120 -4.01 -9.82 -18.53
C LYS A 120 -3.62 -9.39 -17.10
N PRO A 121 -4.54 -8.81 -16.30
CA PRO A 121 -4.24 -8.59 -14.90
C PRO A 121 -3.89 -9.93 -14.26
N SER A 122 -2.89 -9.95 -13.38
CA SER A 122 -2.66 -11.12 -12.56
C SER A 122 -3.94 -11.48 -11.80
N ARG A 123 -4.13 -12.77 -11.49
CA ARG A 123 -5.28 -13.21 -10.67
C ARG A 123 -5.41 -12.38 -9.39
N LEU A 124 -4.28 -12.00 -8.81
CA LEU A 124 -4.22 -11.20 -7.60
C LEU A 124 -4.76 -9.79 -7.83
N GLN A 125 -4.25 -9.07 -8.84
CA GLN A 125 -4.74 -7.73 -9.20
C GLN A 125 -6.23 -7.73 -9.53
N ALA A 126 -6.71 -8.70 -10.31
CA ALA A 126 -8.14 -8.82 -10.63
C ALA A 126 -8.99 -9.05 -9.37
N LEU A 127 -8.51 -9.86 -8.42
CA LEU A 127 -9.18 -10.11 -7.15
C LEU A 127 -9.25 -8.83 -6.31
N TRP A 128 -8.13 -8.13 -6.16
CA TRP A 128 -8.03 -6.91 -5.35
C TRP A 128 -8.84 -5.73 -5.93
N HIS A 129 -8.82 -5.55 -7.26
CA HIS A 129 -9.69 -4.57 -7.91
C HIS A 129 -11.16 -4.89 -7.66
N LYS A 130 -11.56 -6.15 -7.87
CA LYS A 130 -12.94 -6.58 -7.64
C LYS A 130 -13.36 -6.38 -6.18
N ALA A 131 -12.53 -6.74 -5.22
CA ALA A 131 -12.82 -6.57 -3.80
C ALA A 131 -13.02 -5.09 -3.43
N TYR A 132 -12.16 -4.21 -3.95
CA TYR A 132 -12.33 -2.77 -3.73
C TYR A 132 -13.65 -2.24 -4.29
N LEU A 133 -14.07 -2.71 -5.48
CA LEU A 133 -15.35 -2.31 -6.08
C LEU A 133 -16.56 -2.80 -5.27
N GLU A 134 -16.51 -4.01 -4.69
CA GLU A 134 -17.59 -4.53 -3.83
C GLU A 134 -17.64 -3.81 -2.47
N TYR A 135 -16.50 -3.39 -1.92
CA TYR A 135 -16.45 -2.63 -0.68
C TYR A 135 -16.96 -1.18 -0.81
N HIS A 136 -16.74 -0.55 -1.97
CA HIS A 136 -17.13 0.85 -2.22
C HIS A 136 -18.51 1.05 -2.86
N SER A 137 -19.20 -0.02 -3.27
CA SER A 137 -20.55 0.01 -3.85
C SER A 137 -21.65 0.19 -2.81
#